data_AF-A0A7W5KWL8-F1
#
_entry.id   AF-A0A7W5KWL8-F1
#
_cell.length_a   1.000
_cell.length_b   1.000
_cell.length_c   1.000
_cell.angle_alpha   90.00
_cell.angle_beta   90.00
_cell.angle_gamma   90.00
#
_symmetry.space_group_name_H-M   'P 1'
#
loop_
_entity.id
_entity.type
_entity.pdbx_description
1 polymer ?
#
loop_
_entity_poly.entity_id
_entity_poly.type
_entity_poly.pdbx_seq_one_letter_code
_entity_poly.pdbx_strand_id
1 'polypeptide(L)'
;MAAGRALGKEIAEYGLRLIYGGGTKGIMGAVASGTLSNGGQVTGIIPEFLIDMEATRHSLGQLNELIVTPDMHARKHTMFERSDAFVALPGGIGTLEEIVEIMTWAQLGRHEKPMVFANINGFWDPMMELMRHMTGEGFLHTAHRVQPLVVDEISGIIPAIMAQAAELAADRGGEDDVISKM
;
A
#
# COMPACT_ATOMS: atom_id res chain seq x y z
N MET A 1 2.75 1.54 -16.59
CA MET A 1 1.35 1.24 -16.97
C MET A 1 1.02 -0.25 -16.98
N ALA A 2 1.81 -1.11 -17.63
CA ALA A 2 1.56 -2.57 -17.63
C ALA A 2 1.58 -3.18 -16.22
N ALA A 3 2.61 -2.85 -15.42
CA ALA A 3 2.72 -3.25 -14.02
C ALA A 3 1.47 -2.91 -13.19
N GLY A 4 0.95 -1.67 -13.32
CA GLY A 4 -0.26 -1.26 -12.62
C GLY A 4 -1.49 -2.08 -13.02
N ARG A 5 -1.71 -2.32 -14.32
CA ARG A 5 -2.83 -3.16 -14.78
C ARG A 5 -2.72 -4.61 -14.31
N ALA A 6 -1.51 -5.16 -14.33
CA ALA A 6 -1.25 -6.51 -13.84
C ALA A 6 -1.57 -6.62 -12.34
N LEU A 7 -1.13 -5.65 -11.52
CA LEU A 7 -1.43 -5.66 -10.10
C LEU A 7 -2.94 -5.53 -9.85
N GLY A 8 -3.62 -4.64 -10.58
CA GLY A 8 -5.07 -4.50 -10.47
C GLY A 8 -5.81 -5.80 -10.81
N LYS A 9 -5.37 -6.51 -11.85
CA LYS A 9 -5.92 -7.82 -12.20
C LYS A 9 -5.75 -8.82 -11.04
N GLU A 10 -4.56 -8.90 -10.45
CA GLU A 10 -4.32 -9.82 -9.34
C GLU A 10 -5.17 -9.48 -8.11
N ILE A 11 -5.28 -8.20 -7.74
CA ILE A 11 -6.17 -7.77 -6.66
C ILE A 11 -7.59 -8.33 -6.87
N ALA A 12 -8.12 -8.22 -8.09
CA ALA A 12 -9.42 -8.76 -8.44
C ALA A 12 -9.49 -10.30 -8.38
N GLU A 13 -8.49 -10.99 -8.95
CA GLU A 13 -8.44 -12.47 -8.97
C GLU A 13 -8.33 -13.09 -7.57
N TYR A 14 -7.65 -12.42 -6.64
CA TYR A 14 -7.57 -12.83 -5.24
C TYR A 14 -8.81 -12.40 -4.42
N GLY A 15 -9.81 -11.77 -5.04
CA GLY A 15 -11.03 -11.31 -4.37
C GLY A 15 -10.78 -10.16 -3.38
N LEU A 16 -9.68 -9.43 -3.54
CA LEU A 16 -9.32 -8.31 -2.69
C LEU A 16 -9.91 -7.00 -3.23
N ARG A 17 -9.96 -5.99 -2.35
CA ARG A 17 -10.38 -4.63 -2.69
C ARG A 17 -9.17 -3.72 -2.83
N LEU A 18 -9.15 -2.91 -3.89
CA LEU A 18 -8.18 -1.83 -4.03
C LEU A 18 -8.62 -0.61 -3.22
N ILE A 19 -7.78 -0.17 -2.28
CA ILE A 19 -7.85 1.16 -1.65
C ILE A 19 -6.77 2.03 -2.27
N TYR A 20 -7.12 3.21 -2.78
CA TYR A 20 -6.12 4.10 -3.40
C TYR A 20 -6.50 5.59 -3.35
N GLY A 21 -5.58 6.43 -3.82
CA GLY A 21 -5.68 7.90 -3.75
C GLY A 21 -6.64 8.61 -4.71
N GLY A 22 -7.43 7.90 -5.53
CA GLY A 22 -8.41 8.53 -6.43
C GLY A 22 -7.86 9.12 -7.75
N GLY A 23 -6.53 9.10 -7.97
CA GLY A 23 -5.93 9.57 -9.23
C GLY A 23 -6.33 8.72 -10.44
N THR A 24 -6.61 9.35 -11.58
CA THR A 24 -7.15 8.63 -12.76
C THR A 24 -6.14 8.47 -13.89
N LYS A 25 -4.95 9.07 -13.74
CA LYS A 25 -3.86 9.04 -14.71
C LYS A 25 -2.71 8.16 -14.23
N GLY A 26 -1.79 7.85 -15.15
CA GLY A 26 -0.57 7.13 -14.82
C GLY A 26 -0.80 5.76 -14.18
N ILE A 27 0.12 5.36 -13.31
CA ILE A 27 0.10 4.02 -12.69
C ILE A 27 -1.15 3.84 -11.80
N MET A 28 -1.58 4.89 -11.09
CA MET A 28 -2.81 4.87 -10.28
C MET A 28 -4.04 4.51 -11.12
N GLY A 29 -4.25 5.21 -12.23
CA GLY A 29 -5.34 4.90 -13.16
C GLY A 29 -5.23 3.49 -13.76
N ALA A 30 -4.00 3.01 -14.00
CA ALA A 30 -3.77 1.66 -14.51
C ALA A 30 -4.16 0.57 -13.51
N VAL A 31 -3.86 0.73 -12.21
CA VAL A 31 -4.25 -0.22 -11.15
C VAL A 31 -5.76 -0.23 -10.95
N ALA A 32 -6.39 0.95 -10.87
CA ALA A 32 -7.84 1.06 -10.74
C ALA A 32 -8.55 0.43 -11.94
N SER A 33 -8.12 0.74 -13.17
CA SER A 33 -8.67 0.15 -14.39
C SER A 33 -8.47 -1.36 -14.44
N GLY A 34 -7.26 -1.86 -14.11
CA GLY A 34 -6.98 -3.30 -14.08
C GLY A 34 -7.85 -4.05 -13.06
N THR A 35 -8.14 -3.43 -11.92
CA THR A 35 -9.03 -4.01 -10.90
C THR A 35 -10.46 -4.08 -11.40
N LEU A 36 -11.01 -2.94 -11.87
CA LEU A 36 -12.39 -2.85 -12.34
C LEU A 36 -12.65 -3.75 -13.55
N SER A 37 -11.73 -3.80 -14.52
CA SER A 37 -11.90 -4.60 -15.74
C SER A 37 -11.92 -6.11 -15.49
N ASN A 38 -11.43 -6.55 -14.32
CA ASN A 38 -11.42 -7.95 -13.91
C ASN A 38 -12.44 -8.23 -12.80
N GLY A 39 -13.42 -7.34 -12.60
CA GLY A 39 -14.53 -7.54 -11.66
C GLY A 39 -14.19 -7.29 -10.19
N GLY A 40 -13.01 -6.75 -9.90
CA GLY A 40 -12.61 -6.39 -8.55
C GLY A 40 -13.29 -5.10 -8.06
N GLN A 41 -13.15 -4.83 -6.76
CA GLN A 41 -13.72 -3.65 -6.12
C GLN A 41 -12.67 -2.56 -5.88
N VAL A 42 -13.02 -1.30 -6.14
CA VAL A 42 -12.15 -0.13 -5.94
C VAL A 42 -12.81 0.90 -5.04
N THR A 43 -12.06 1.37 -4.04
CA THR A 43 -12.38 2.52 -3.20
C THR A 43 -11.35 3.62 -3.43
N GLY A 44 -11.82 4.76 -3.94
CA GLY A 44 -11.01 5.97 -4.10
C GLY A 44 -11.13 6.88 -2.89
N ILE A 45 -10.00 7.39 -2.40
CA ILE A 45 -9.95 8.35 -1.29
C ILE A 45 -9.15 9.56 -1.75
N ILE A 46 -9.84 10.68 -1.95
CA ILE A 46 -9.26 11.88 -2.57
C ILE A 46 -9.69 13.13 -1.80
N PRO A 47 -8.81 14.11 -1.58
CA PRO A 47 -9.20 15.37 -0.99
C PRO A 47 -9.90 16.24 -2.03
N GLU A 48 -10.83 17.08 -1.58
CA GLU A 48 -11.68 17.86 -2.48
C GLU A 48 -10.88 18.69 -3.49
N PHE A 49 -9.78 19.32 -3.05
CA PHE A 49 -8.95 20.16 -3.89
C PHE A 49 -8.16 19.40 -4.98
N LEU A 50 -7.98 18.07 -4.87
CA LEU A 50 -7.27 17.28 -5.87
C LEU A 50 -8.19 16.71 -6.95
N ILE A 51 -9.51 16.78 -6.80
CA ILE A 51 -10.46 16.18 -7.76
C ILE A 51 -10.24 16.74 -9.17
N ASP A 52 -10.12 18.07 -9.29
CA ASP A 52 -9.95 18.72 -10.60
C ASP A 52 -8.48 18.73 -11.07
N MET A 53 -7.52 18.30 -10.24
CA MET A 53 -6.08 18.23 -10.56
C MET A 53 -5.66 16.83 -11.03
N GLU A 54 -6.06 15.80 -10.29
CA GLU A 54 -5.54 14.43 -10.42
C GLU A 54 -6.57 13.44 -10.97
N ALA A 55 -7.84 13.85 -11.05
CA ALA A 55 -8.95 12.99 -11.44
C ALA A 55 -9.87 13.64 -12.48
N THR A 56 -10.82 12.84 -12.98
CA THR A 56 -11.97 13.37 -13.71
C THR A 56 -13.22 12.89 -13.00
N ARG A 57 -14.24 13.75 -12.85
CA ARG A 57 -15.52 13.36 -12.22
C ARG A 57 -16.13 12.11 -12.87
N HIS A 58 -15.96 11.96 -14.19
CA HIS A 58 -16.40 10.77 -14.92
C HIS A 58 -15.71 9.49 -14.44
N SER A 59 -14.37 9.48 -14.36
CA SER A 59 -13.62 8.30 -13.91
C SER A 59 -13.85 7.99 -12.43
N LEU A 60 -13.98 9.00 -11.58
CA LEU A 60 -14.35 8.80 -10.17
C LEU A 60 -15.74 8.19 -10.01
N GLY A 61 -16.67 8.49 -10.92
CA GLY A 61 -18.01 7.89 -10.94
C GLY A 61 -18.04 6.41 -11.33
N GLN A 62 -16.92 5.83 -11.79
CA GLN A 62 -16.81 4.40 -12.11
C GLN A 62 -16.33 3.56 -10.92
N LEU A 63 -15.93 4.20 -9.80
CA LEU A 63 -15.45 3.50 -8.61
C LEU A 63 -16.63 2.92 -7.82
N ASN A 64 -16.39 1.82 -7.10
CA ASN A 64 -17.41 1.22 -6.24
C ASN A 64 -17.71 2.07 -5.00
N GLU A 65 -16.70 2.78 -4.51
CA GLU A 65 -16.82 3.75 -3.42
C GLU A 65 -15.85 4.91 -3.66
N LEU A 66 -16.31 6.13 -3.36
CA LEU A 66 -15.50 7.34 -3.37
C LEU A 66 -15.66 8.06 -2.04
N ILE A 67 -14.55 8.31 -1.36
CA ILE A 67 -14.50 9.07 -0.11
C ILE A 67 -13.78 10.39 -0.38
N VAL A 68 -14.50 11.49 -0.22
CA VAL A 68 -13.92 12.83 -0.32
C VAL A 68 -13.46 13.27 1.07
N THR A 69 -12.23 13.77 1.17
CA THR A 69 -11.60 14.18 2.43
C THR A 69 -11.30 15.68 2.45
N PRO A 70 -11.25 16.31 3.63
CA PRO A 70 -11.00 17.75 3.74
C PRO A 70 -9.55 18.14 3.38
N ASP A 71 -8.59 17.25 3.61
CA ASP A 71 -7.17 17.51 3.42
C ASP A 71 -6.36 16.21 3.20
N MET A 72 -5.05 16.36 2.97
CA MET A 72 -4.13 15.24 2.74
C MET A 72 -3.91 14.36 3.98
N HIS A 73 -3.99 14.91 5.20
CA HIS A 73 -3.82 14.12 6.41
C HIS A 73 -5.01 13.18 6.62
N ALA A 74 -6.23 13.72 6.50
CA ALA A 74 -7.46 12.94 6.55
C ALA A 74 -7.49 11.88 5.44
N ARG A 75 -7.00 12.21 4.23
CA ARG A 75 -6.84 11.26 3.12
C ARG A 75 -5.97 10.07 3.50
N LYS A 76 -4.72 10.32 3.93
CA LYS A 76 -3.75 9.27 4.26
C LYS A 76 -4.19 8.44 5.47
N HIS A 77 -4.75 9.08 6.50
CA HIS A 77 -5.31 8.38 7.65
C HIS A 77 -6.48 7.47 7.27
N THR A 78 -7.41 7.94 6.44
CA THR A 78 -8.52 7.12 5.96
C THR A 78 -8.03 5.95 5.09
N MET A 79 -7.02 6.18 4.22
CA MET A 79 -6.39 5.09 3.45
C MET A 79 -5.78 4.03 4.37
N PHE A 80 -5.08 4.44 5.43
CA PHE A 80 -4.52 3.52 6.40
C PHE A 80 -5.59 2.70 7.13
N GLU A 81 -6.64 3.33 7.65
CA GLU A 81 -7.71 2.64 8.38
C GLU A 81 -8.43 1.62 7.49
N ARG A 82 -8.57 1.91 6.20
CA ARG A 82 -9.29 1.08 5.23
C ARG A 82 -8.45 -0.03 4.59
N SER A 83 -7.13 -0.05 4.82
CA SER A 83 -6.21 -0.98 4.17
C SER A 83 -5.63 -1.98 5.16
N ASP A 84 -5.46 -3.22 4.72
CA ASP A 84 -4.80 -4.28 5.50
C ASP A 84 -3.32 -4.46 5.13
N ALA A 85 -2.92 -3.97 3.95
CA ALA A 85 -1.56 -3.98 3.44
C ALA A 85 -1.32 -2.78 2.50
N PHE A 86 -0.04 -2.45 2.28
CA PHE A 86 0.37 -1.29 1.47
C PHE A 86 1.34 -1.72 0.37
N VAL A 87 1.16 -1.21 -0.85
CA VAL A 87 2.03 -1.49 -2.00
C VAL A 87 2.49 -0.18 -2.64
N ALA A 88 3.80 0.04 -2.63
CA ALA A 88 4.47 1.13 -3.34
C ALA A 88 4.94 0.66 -4.72
N LEU A 89 4.10 0.90 -5.75
CA LEU A 89 4.52 0.81 -7.15
C LEU A 89 5.50 1.95 -7.49
N PRO A 90 6.30 1.84 -8.56
CA PRO A 90 7.17 2.93 -9.01
C PRO A 90 6.42 4.26 -9.11
N GLY A 91 6.95 5.29 -8.47
CA GLY A 91 6.25 6.56 -8.27
C GLY A 91 7.18 7.71 -7.91
N GLY A 92 6.61 8.92 -7.85
CA GLY A 92 7.36 10.12 -7.50
C GLY A 92 7.39 10.41 -5.99
N ILE A 93 7.63 11.67 -5.65
CA ILE A 93 7.73 12.12 -4.25
C ILE A 93 6.47 11.85 -3.43
N GLY A 94 5.27 11.92 -4.04
CA GLY A 94 4.02 11.60 -3.34
C GLY A 94 3.95 10.14 -2.90
N THR A 95 4.33 9.20 -3.76
CA THR A 95 4.39 7.78 -3.41
C THR A 95 5.43 7.51 -2.33
N LEU A 96 6.60 8.16 -2.42
CA LEU A 96 7.64 8.06 -1.40
C LEU A 96 7.18 8.61 -0.05
N GLU A 97 6.51 9.76 -0.03
CA GLU A 97 5.98 10.39 1.17
C GLU A 97 4.93 9.50 1.86
N GLU A 98 4.00 8.95 1.09
CA GLU A 98 2.95 8.05 1.59
C GLU A 98 3.55 6.78 2.21
N ILE A 99 4.50 6.10 1.53
CA ILE A 99 5.07 4.85 2.07
C ILE A 99 5.98 5.10 3.28
N VAL A 100 6.74 6.19 3.31
CA VAL A 100 7.60 6.54 4.45
C VAL A 100 6.78 6.87 5.69
N GLU A 101 5.60 7.48 5.54
CA GLU A 101 4.70 7.72 6.67
C GLU A 101 4.19 6.40 7.28
N ILE A 102 3.78 5.44 6.45
CA ILE A 102 3.38 4.10 6.92
C ILE A 102 4.55 3.40 7.61
N MET A 103 5.75 3.43 7.01
CA MET A 103 6.95 2.87 7.65
C MET A 103 7.24 3.53 9.00
N THR A 104 7.04 4.84 9.12
CA THR A 104 7.20 5.58 10.38
C THR A 104 6.19 5.11 11.44
N TRP A 105 4.93 4.87 11.05
CA TRP A 105 3.91 4.35 11.97
C TRP A 105 4.23 2.92 12.42
N ALA A 106 4.74 2.06 11.53
CA ALA A 106 5.25 0.75 11.89
C ALA A 106 6.43 0.85 12.88
N GLN A 107 7.38 1.75 12.61
CA GLN A 107 8.51 2.03 13.49
C GLN A 107 8.06 2.38 14.93
N LEU A 108 7.01 3.19 15.03
CA LEU A 108 6.39 3.61 16.29
C LEU A 108 5.49 2.54 16.94
N GLY A 109 5.37 1.36 16.33
CA GLY A 109 4.53 0.26 16.84
C GLY A 109 3.03 0.53 16.72
N ARG A 110 2.60 1.38 15.78
CA ARG A 110 1.17 1.69 15.56
C ARG A 110 0.47 0.64 14.69
N HIS A 111 1.21 -0.17 13.94
CA HIS A 111 0.68 -1.30 13.19
C HIS A 111 1.79 -2.26 12.78
N GLU A 112 1.37 -3.42 12.26
CA GLU A 112 2.23 -4.45 11.67
C GLU A 112 1.79 -4.82 10.25
N LYS A 113 0.82 -4.07 9.69
CA LYS A 113 0.29 -4.29 8.34
C LYS A 113 1.41 -4.45 7.30
N PRO A 114 1.38 -5.49 6.43
CA PRO A 114 2.37 -5.70 5.39
C PRO A 114 2.60 -4.47 4.52
N MET A 115 3.86 -4.21 4.21
CA MET A 115 4.29 -3.13 3.31
C MET A 115 5.14 -3.75 2.20
N VAL A 116 4.90 -3.36 0.94
CA VAL A 116 5.63 -3.90 -0.21
C VAL A 116 6.19 -2.78 -1.07
N PHE A 117 7.48 -2.84 -1.35
CA PHE A 117 8.09 -2.14 -2.49
C PHE A 117 8.04 -3.05 -3.71
N ALA A 118 7.23 -2.68 -4.70
CA ALA A 118 7.20 -3.35 -5.99
C ALA A 118 8.40 -2.86 -6.83
N ASN A 119 9.52 -3.55 -6.72
CA ASN A 119 10.83 -3.15 -7.23
C ASN A 119 11.03 -3.48 -8.71
N ILE A 120 10.06 -3.09 -9.52
CA ILE A 120 10.04 -3.39 -10.96
C ILE A 120 11.26 -2.77 -11.64
N ASN A 121 12.11 -3.61 -12.23
CA ASN A 121 13.37 -3.21 -12.87
C ASN A 121 14.33 -2.45 -11.92
N GLY A 122 14.33 -2.74 -10.62
CA GLY A 122 15.25 -2.11 -9.66
C GLY A 122 14.90 -0.66 -9.31
N PHE A 123 13.67 -0.21 -9.56
CA PHE A 123 13.26 1.18 -9.33
C PHE A 123 13.51 1.67 -7.88
N TRP A 124 13.30 0.78 -6.91
CA TRP A 124 13.43 1.09 -5.48
C TRP A 124 14.81 0.72 -4.89
N ASP A 125 15.76 0.21 -5.69
CA ASP A 125 17.12 -0.08 -5.23
C ASP A 125 17.77 1.11 -4.52
N PRO A 126 17.66 2.37 -5.00
CA PRO A 126 18.23 3.52 -4.29
C PRO A 126 17.60 3.77 -2.91
N MET A 127 16.30 3.48 -2.75
CA MET A 127 15.62 3.59 -1.45
C MET A 127 16.11 2.51 -0.49
N MET A 128 16.31 1.28 -0.97
CA MET A 128 16.83 0.19 -0.15
C MET A 128 18.27 0.48 0.30
N GLU A 129 19.07 1.09 -0.55
CA GLU A 129 20.42 1.55 -0.19
C GLU A 129 20.39 2.65 0.87
N LEU A 130 19.47 3.61 0.76
CA LEU A 130 19.28 4.65 1.79
C LEU A 130 18.87 4.04 3.14
N MET A 131 17.96 3.08 3.14
CA MET A 131 17.56 2.37 4.37
C MET A 131 18.73 1.61 5.01
N ARG A 132 19.52 0.91 4.20
CA ARG A 132 20.76 0.25 4.65
C ARG A 132 21.74 1.26 5.25
N HIS A 133 21.93 2.40 4.59
CA HIS A 133 22.79 3.46 5.10
C HIS A 133 22.30 3.98 6.46
N MET A 134 21.02 4.34 6.58
CA MET A 134 20.44 4.79 7.86
C MET A 134 20.53 3.73 8.96
N THR A 135 20.42 2.46 8.61
CA THR A 135 20.63 1.35 9.56
C THR A 135 22.08 1.26 10.00
N GLY A 136 23.03 1.33 9.06
CA GLY A 136 24.46 1.28 9.34
C GLY A 136 24.96 2.45 10.20
N GLU A 137 24.39 3.64 10.00
CA GLU A 137 24.64 4.83 10.82
C GLU A 137 23.84 4.86 12.14
N GLY A 138 22.98 3.87 12.37
CA GLY A 138 22.20 3.74 13.60
C GLY A 138 20.98 4.65 13.70
N PHE A 139 20.53 5.30 12.63
CA PHE A 139 19.31 6.13 12.63
C PHE A 139 18.01 5.31 12.56
N LEU A 140 18.09 4.01 12.25
CA LEU A 140 16.94 3.08 12.28
C LEU A 140 17.05 2.10 13.46
N HIS A 141 16.77 2.60 14.68
CA HIS A 141 16.90 1.81 15.93
C HIS A 141 15.92 0.63 16.04
N THR A 142 14.74 0.72 15.42
CA THR A 142 13.72 -0.35 15.43
C THR A 142 13.52 -0.94 14.04
N ALA A 143 14.63 -1.18 13.32
CA ALA A 143 14.61 -1.74 11.96
C ALA A 143 13.81 -3.06 11.85
N HIS A 144 13.72 -3.85 12.92
CA HIS A 144 12.90 -5.07 12.94
C HIS A 144 11.39 -4.82 12.75
N ARG A 145 10.89 -3.61 13.07
CA ARG A 145 9.48 -3.22 12.82
C ARG A 145 9.26 -2.60 11.45
N VAL A 146 10.34 -2.25 10.75
CA VAL A 146 10.30 -1.61 9.43
C VAL A 146 10.90 -2.57 8.42
N GLN A 147 10.13 -3.63 8.11
CA GLN A 147 10.53 -4.68 7.16
C GLN A 147 9.58 -4.73 5.98
N PRO A 148 9.63 -3.72 5.08
CA PRO A 148 8.88 -3.80 3.84
C PRO A 148 9.43 -4.95 2.99
N LEU A 149 8.53 -5.74 2.44
CA LEU A 149 8.85 -6.77 1.45
C LEU A 149 9.33 -6.07 0.17
N VAL A 150 10.38 -6.60 -0.44
CA VAL A 150 10.85 -6.14 -1.75
C VAL A 150 10.50 -7.24 -2.75
N VAL A 151 9.67 -6.91 -3.72
CA VAL A 151 9.16 -7.87 -4.70
C VAL A 151 9.39 -7.32 -6.10
N ASP A 152 10.19 -8.05 -6.89
CA ASP A 152 10.64 -7.59 -8.22
C ASP A 152 9.60 -7.86 -9.33
N GLU A 153 8.64 -8.74 -9.07
CA GLU A 153 7.62 -9.17 -10.04
C GLU A 153 6.21 -9.00 -9.49
N ILE A 154 5.29 -8.50 -10.32
CA ILE A 154 3.93 -8.19 -9.89
C ILE A 154 3.22 -9.43 -9.32
N SER A 155 3.39 -10.58 -9.95
CA SER A 155 2.80 -11.86 -9.53
C SER A 155 3.25 -12.38 -8.18
N GLY A 156 4.34 -11.84 -7.63
CA GLY A 156 4.79 -12.15 -6.28
C GLY A 156 4.15 -11.28 -5.19
N ILE A 157 3.53 -10.14 -5.54
CA ILE A 157 3.12 -9.12 -4.56
C ILE A 157 2.00 -9.64 -3.66
N ILE A 158 0.88 -10.08 -4.24
CA ILE A 158 -0.26 -10.55 -3.44
C ILE A 158 0.09 -11.82 -2.64
N PRO A 159 0.76 -12.83 -3.22
CA PRO A 159 1.24 -13.98 -2.43
C PRO A 159 2.12 -13.60 -1.25
N ALA A 160 3.06 -12.67 -1.42
CA ALA A 160 3.94 -12.23 -0.34
C ALA A 160 3.18 -11.53 0.79
N ILE A 161 2.21 -10.68 0.45
CA ILE A 161 1.33 -10.03 1.43
C ILE A 161 0.54 -11.08 2.22
N MET A 162 -0.06 -12.05 1.53
CA MET A 162 -0.87 -13.09 2.16
C MET A 162 -0.04 -13.98 3.10
N ALA A 163 1.18 -14.32 2.70
CA ALA A 163 2.10 -15.09 3.54
C ALA A 163 2.46 -14.34 4.81
N GLN A 164 2.87 -13.06 4.70
CA GLN A 164 3.23 -12.24 5.86
C GLN A 164 2.02 -11.98 6.77
N ALA A 165 0.84 -11.73 6.19
CA ALA A 165 -0.38 -11.55 6.98
C ALA A 165 -0.76 -12.82 7.76
N ALA A 166 -0.55 -14.00 7.18
CA ALA A 166 -0.78 -15.27 7.87
C ALA A 166 0.21 -15.50 9.03
N GLU A 167 1.48 -15.15 8.86
CA GLU A 167 2.49 -15.20 9.92
C GLU A 167 2.12 -14.28 11.10
N LEU A 168 1.77 -13.02 10.81
CA LEU A 168 1.33 -12.06 11.83
C LEU A 168 0.07 -12.52 12.58
N ALA A 169 -0.87 -13.16 11.87
CA ALA A 169 -2.06 -13.71 12.50
C ALA A 169 -1.75 -14.89 13.42
N ALA A 170 -0.78 -15.74 13.04
CA ALA A 170 -0.32 -16.86 13.86
C ALA A 170 0.37 -16.40 15.14
N ASP A 171 1.23 -15.37 15.05
CA ASP A 171 1.94 -14.81 16.20
C ASP A 171 0.97 -14.22 17.24
N ARG A 172 -0.04 -13.47 16.79
CA ARG A 172 -1.10 -12.92 17.68
C ARG A 172 -1.95 -14.01 18.33
N GLY A 173 -2.32 -15.04 17.57
CA GLY A 173 -3.04 -16.19 18.11
C GLY A 173 -2.24 -16.93 19.18
N GLY A 174 -0.91 -16.99 19.05
CA GLY A 174 -0.01 -17.53 20.07
C GLY A 174 0.08 -16.68 21.33
N GLU A 175 0.11 -15.34 21.22
CA GLU A 175 0.13 -14.43 22.37
C GLU A 175 -1.19 -14.46 23.16
N ASP A 176 -2.34 -14.45 22.47
CA ASP A 176 -3.66 -14.54 23.10
C ASP A 176 -3.87 -15.88 23.84
N ASP A 177 -3.35 -16.98 23.27
CA ASP A 177 -3.38 -18.31 23.88
C ASP A 177 -2.51 -18.40 25.15
N VAL A 178 -1.41 -17.65 25.23
CA VAL A 178 -0.55 -17.58 26.42
C VAL A 178 -1.21 -16.74 27.51
N ILE A 179 -1.80 -15.60 27.16
CA ILE A 179 -2.50 -14.72 28.11
C ILE A 179 -3.74 -15.41 28.67
N SER A 180 -4.50 -16.18 27.87
CA SER A 180 -5.69 -16.89 28.37
C SER A 180 -5.38 -18.08 29.30
N LYS A 181 -4.13 -18.56 29.33
CA LYS A 181 -3.66 -19.66 30.18
C LYS A 181 -3.00 -19.21 31.49
N MET A 182 -2.85 -17.89 31.71
CA MET A 182 -2.37 -17.28 32.96
C MET A 182 -3.55 -16.84 33.83
#